data_AF-A0A7Z9XZX6-F1
#
_entry.id   AF-A0A7Z9XZX6-F1
#
_cell.length_a   1.000
_cell.length_b   1.000
_cell.length_c   1.000
_cell.angle_alpha   90.00
_cell.angle_beta   90.00
_cell.angle_gamma   90.00
#
_symmetry.space_group_name_H-M   'P 1'
#
loop_
_entity.id
_entity.type
_entity.pdbx_description
1 polymer ?
#
loop_
_entity_poly.entity_id
_entity_poly.type
_entity_poly.pdbx_seq_one_letter_code
_entity_poly.pdbx_strand_id
1 'polypeptide(L)' 'MLLIKRGHRPDRLEPDDIRRRFPAWNADLYVDGFYHARGGYAESGRVIEALADKADIEGVYLRAGRTVNEIVVENGRC' A
#
# COMPACT_ATOMS: atom_id res chain seq x y z
N MET A 1 2.54 11.99 -16.34
CA MET A 1 2.03 10.95 -15.40
C MET A 1 2.47 11.26 -13.97
N LEU A 2 1.58 11.17 -12.96
CA LEU A 2 1.84 11.53 -11.56
C LEU A 2 3.00 10.71 -10.92
N LEU A 3 3.12 9.43 -11.28
CA LEU A 3 4.21 8.55 -10.85
C LEU A 3 5.60 9.12 -11.21
N ILE A 4 5.78 9.57 -12.46
CA ILE A 4 7.06 10.14 -12.92
C ILE A 4 7.39 11.41 -12.15
N LYS A 5 6.38 12.27 -11.91
CA LYS A 5 6.53 13.50 -11.10
C LYS A 5 6.95 13.21 -9.66
N ARG A 6 6.56 12.06 -9.11
CA ARG A 6 6.94 11.59 -7.77
C ARG A 6 8.25 10.79 -7.74
N GLY A 7 9.02 10.79 -8.84
CA GLY A 7 10.32 10.12 -8.90
C GLY A 7 10.27 8.62 -9.23
N HIS A 8 9.10 8.07 -9.53
CA HIS A 8 8.98 6.68 -9.96
C HIS A 8 9.46 6.52 -11.41
N ARG A 9 9.94 5.31 -11.74
CA ARG A 9 10.42 4.90 -13.07
C ARG A 9 9.75 3.59 -13.45
N PRO A 10 8.45 3.59 -13.80
CA PRO A 10 7.80 2.39 -14.27
C PRO A 10 8.28 2.03 -15.68
N ASP A 11 8.45 0.74 -15.94
CA ASP A 11 8.75 0.20 -17.25
C ASP A 11 7.44 0.12 -18.04
N ARG A 12 7.40 0.65 -19.26
CA ARG A 12 6.32 0.31 -20.19
C ARG A 12 6.56 -1.10 -20.73
N LEU A 13 5.52 -1.91 -20.80
CA LEU A 13 5.57 -3.26 -21.33
C LEU A 13 4.85 -3.33 -22.67
N GLU A 14 5.55 -3.85 -23.67
CA GLU A 14 4.95 -4.21 -24.95
C GLU A 14 4.32 -5.62 -24.85
N PRO A 15 3.43 -6.03 -25.78
CA PRO A 15 2.72 -7.31 -25.70
C PRO A 15 3.63 -8.53 -25.53
N ASP A 16 4.78 -8.54 -26.22
CA ASP A 16 5.76 -9.62 -26.14
C ASP A 16 6.42 -9.70 -24.75
N ASP A 17 6.66 -8.56 -24.11
CA ASP A 17 7.18 -8.51 -22.74
C ASP A 17 6.17 -9.04 -21.73
N ILE A 18 4.88 -8.73 -21.92
CA ILE A 18 3.79 -9.22 -21.08
C ILE A 18 3.69 -10.74 -21.19
N ARG A 19 3.65 -11.31 -22.40
CA ARG A 19 3.59 -12.77 -22.62
C ARG A 19 4.77 -13.50 -21.98
N ARG A 20 5.98 -12.93 -22.09
CA ARG A 20 7.21 -13.53 -21.55
C ARG A 20 7.28 -13.45 -20.03
N ARG A 21 6.92 -12.32 -19.43
CA ARG A 21 7.12 -12.05 -17.99
C ARG A 21 5.93 -12.46 -17.13
N PHE A 22 4.73 -12.42 -17.69
CA PHE A 22 3.47 -12.66 -16.98
C PHE A 22 2.58 -13.61 -17.79
N PRO A 23 2.97 -14.89 -17.96
CA PRO A 23 2.29 -15.83 -18.87
C PRO A 23 0.84 -16.15 -18.48
N ALA A 24 0.44 -15.92 -17.23
CA ALA A 24 -0.95 -16.05 -16.78
C ALA A 24 -1.84 -14.87 -17.18
N TRP A 25 -1.27 -13.80 -17.73
CA TRP A 25 -1.98 -12.60 -18.16
C TRP A 25 -2.46 -12.75 -19.60
N ASN A 26 -3.71 -12.36 -19.89
CA ASN A 26 -4.25 -12.39 -21.25
C ASN A 26 -3.69 -11.21 -22.07
N ALA A 27 -2.52 -11.40 -22.67
CA ALA A 27 -1.84 -10.38 -23.45
C ALA A 27 -2.50 -10.07 -24.80
N ASP A 28 -3.43 -10.91 -25.27
CA ASP A 28 -4.19 -10.64 -26.51
C ASP A 28 -5.28 -9.60 -26.26
N LEU A 29 -5.87 -9.60 -25.05
CA LEU A 29 -6.88 -8.63 -24.63
C LEU A 29 -6.24 -7.37 -24.01
N TYR A 30 -5.12 -7.53 -23.29
CA TYR A 30 -4.44 -6.47 -22.56
C TYR A 30 -3.01 -6.29 -23.08
N VAL A 31 -2.90 -5.49 -24.14
CA VAL A 31 -1.70 -5.36 -24.97
C VAL A 31 -0.67 -4.33 -24.48
N ASP A 32 -0.98 -3.52 -23.48
CA ASP A 32 -0.08 -2.48 -22.96
C ASP A 32 -0.20 -2.42 -21.43
N GLY A 33 0.84 -1.92 -20.78
CA GLY A 33 0.88 -1.80 -19.33
C GLY A 33 2.14 -1.13 -18.82
N PHE A 34 2.06 -0.64 -17.59
CA PHE A 34 3.22 -0.13 -16.86
C PHE A 34 3.53 -1.06 -15.70
N TYR A 35 4.77 -1.53 -15.62
CA TYR A 35 5.28 -2.32 -14.52
C TYR A 35 6.15 -1.48 -13.59
N HIS A 36 5.99 -1.67 -12.28
CA HIS A 36 6.79 -0.98 -11.29
C HIS A 36 7.30 -1.96 -10.23
N ALA A 37 8.57 -2.35 -10.34
CA ALA A 37 9.19 -3.41 -9.52
C ALA A 37 9.16 -3.17 -8.00
N ARG A 38 9.04 -1.91 -7.55
CA ARG A 38 8.92 -1.63 -6.10
C ARG A 38 7.52 -1.87 -5.54
N GLY A 39 6.51 -1.91 -6.40
CA GLY A 39 5.14 -2.22 -5.96
C GLY A 39 5.03 -3.69 -5.62
N GLY A 40 4.21 -4.03 -4.63
CA GLY A 40 4.04 -5.40 -4.18
C GLY A 40 2.79 -5.60 -3.36
N TYR A 41 2.61 -6.82 -2.88
CA TYR A 41 1.51 -7.20 -2.00
C TYR A 41 1.98 -7.20 -0.54
N ALA A 42 1.15 -6.67 0.34
CA ALA A 42 1.28 -6.84 1.79
C ALA A 42 -0.10 -7.20 2.33
N GLU A 43 -0.18 -8.27 3.12
CA GLU A 43 -1.41 -8.67 3.79
C GLU A 43 -1.65 -7.67 4.94
N SER A 44 -2.80 -6.99 4.91
CA SER A 44 -3.04 -5.84 5.79
C SER A 44 -3.12 -6.23 7.26
N GLY A 45 -3.66 -7.41 7.59
CA GLY A 45 -3.71 -7.92 8.96
C GLY A 45 -2.31 -8.06 9.56
N ARG A 46 -1.39 -8.70 8.84
CA ARG A 46 0.02 -8.88 9.24
C ARG A 46 0.77 -7.56 9.36
N VAL A 47 0.46 -6.58 8.50
CA VAL A 47 1.03 -5.24 8.62
C VAL A 47 0.58 -4.57 9.91
N ILE A 48 -0.71 -4.63 10.24
CA ILE A 48 -1.24 -4.04 11.48
C ILE A 48 -0.69 -4.75 12.71
N GLU A 49 -0.59 -6.09 12.68
CA GLU A 49 0.02 -6.89 13.75
C GLU A 49 1.47 -6.45 14.02
N ALA A 50 2.31 -6.39 12.97
CA ALA A 50 3.70 -5.95 13.11
C ALA A 50 3.83 -4.50 13.62
N LEU A 51 2.90 -3.62 13.25
CA LEU A 51 2.86 -2.24 13.75
C LEU A 51 2.42 -2.18 15.21
N ALA A 52 1.49 -3.02 15.64
CA ALA A 52 1.06 -3.12 17.02
C ALA A 52 2.19 -3.63 17.92
N ASP A 53 2.93 -4.64 17.49
CA ASP A 53 4.12 -5.14 18.19
C ASP A 53 5.20 -4.05 18.31
N LYS A 54 5.45 -3.32 17.22
CA LYS A 54 6.40 -2.19 17.24
C LYS A 54 5.96 -1.10 18.21
N ALA A 55 4.66 -0.78 18.26
CA ALA A 55 4.11 0.21 19.17
C ALA A 55 4.39 -0.18 20.64
N ASP A 56 4.19 -1.44 21.01
CA ASP A 56 4.48 -1.95 22.36
C ASP A 56 5.96 -1.80 22.72
N ILE A 57 6.86 -2.20 21.80
CA ILE A 57 8.31 -2.07 21.97
C ILE A 57 8.73 -0.60 22.18
N GLU A 58 8.08 0.33 21.48
CA GLU A 58 8.35 1.77 21.58
C GLU A 58 7.64 2.44 22.76
N GLY A 59 6.89 1.69 23.58
CA GLY A 59 6.16 2.20 24.74
C GLY A 59 4.87 2.94 24.39
N VAL A 60 4.37 2.78 23.16
CA VAL A 60 3.08 3.32 22.72
C VAL A 60 1.96 2.41 23.22
N TYR A 61 1.05 2.96 24.02
CA TYR A 61 -0.06 2.19 24.57
C TYR A 61 -1.24 2.10 23.59
N LEU A 62 -1.64 0.89 23.22
CA LEU A 62 -2.86 0.62 22.44
C LEU A 62 -4.01 0.13 23.34
N ARG A 63 -5.13 0.87 23.38
CA ARG A 63 -6.34 0.50 24.14
C ARG A 63 -7.35 -0.22 23.24
N ALA A 64 -7.22 -1.54 23.13
CA ALA A 64 -8.16 -2.36 22.34
C ALA A 64 -9.56 -2.48 22.99
N GLY A 65 -10.58 -2.74 22.17
CA GLY A 65 -11.95 -2.97 22.65
C GLY A 65 -12.57 -1.76 23.35
N ARG A 66 -12.26 -0.55 22.86
CA ARG A 66 -12.80 0.72 23.37
C ARG A 66 -13.48 1.47 22.24
N THR A 67 -14.64 2.03 22.55
CA THR A 67 -15.32 3.00 21.70
C THR A 67 -15.08 4.38 22.27
N VAL A 68 -14.67 5.32 21.44
CA VAL A 68 -14.61 6.75 21.79
C VAL A 68 -16.00 7.34 21.57
N ASN A 69 -16.61 7.89 22.62
CA ASN A 69 -18.00 8.37 22.57
C ASN A 69 -18.10 9.87 22.27
N GLU A 70 -17.13 10.66 22.70
CA GLU A 70 -17.12 12.10 22.55
C GLU A 70 -15.70 12.61 22.32
N ILE A 71 -15.59 13.73 21.61
CA ILE A 71 -14.37 14.51 21.51
C ILE A 71 -14.58 15.72 22.41
N VAL A 72 -13.75 15.86 23.43
CA VAL A 72 -13.78 17.04 24.31
C VAL A 72 -13.03 18.17 23.62
N VAL A 73 -13.65 19.35 23.49
CA VAL A 73 -13.02 20.54 22.90
C VAL A 73 -13.05 21.67 23.90
N GLU A 74 -11.89 22.12 24.35
CA GLU A 74 -11.73 23.24 25.28
C GLU A 74 -10.87 24.34 24.66
N ASN A 75 -11.37 25.58 24.68
CA ASN A 75 -10.68 26.75 24.12
C ASN A 75 -10.19 26.56 22.67
N GLY A 76 -10.95 25.79 21.87
CA GLY A 76 -10.63 25.51 20.46
C GLY A 76 -9.60 24.41 20.23
N ARG A 77 -9.24 23.62 21.26
CA ARG A 77 -8.37 22.44 21.14
C ARG A 77 -9.12 21.17 21.54
N CYS A 78 -8.92 20.12 20.76
CA CYS A 78 -9.30 18.76 21.09
C CYS A 78 -8.17 18.02 21.82
#